data_AF-A0A9C8I8A9-F1
#
_entry.id   AF-A0A9C8I8A9-F1
#
_cell.length_a   1.000
_cell.length_b   1.000
_cell.length_c   1.000
_cell.angle_alpha   90.00
_cell.angle_beta   90.00
_cell.angle_gamma   90.00
#
_symmetry.space_group_name_H-M   'P 1'
#
loop_
_entity.id
_entity.type
_entity.pdbx_description
1 polymer ?
#
loop_
_entity_poly.entity_id
_entity_poly.type
_entity_poly.pdbx_seq_one_letter_code
_entity_poly.pdbx_strand_id
1 'polypeptide(L)'
;MELTIVNDGSKDRTGEIIDNLEKQYPEIVARHHAQNRGYGAALKTGFSSCRKEFIFYTDGDGQFDSAEISKLIPLIENADVVSAYRIDRKDPWNRKLNAWLYNTFLLICFRLNVRDVDCAFKLYKAKFFDGIELKSDGALIDAEVLIKLKKAGAKIVQVGVHHYPRLVGEQTGSKLKVILKTAKEIRENWRDLV
;
A
#
# COMPACT_ATOMS: atom_id res chain seq x y z
N MET A 1 2.34 -7.76 -18.59
CA MET A 1 2.06 -7.40 -17.19
C MET A 1 2.53 -8.55 -16.31
N GLU A 2 2.84 -8.31 -15.05
CA GLU A 2 3.22 -9.33 -14.07
C GLU A 2 2.42 -9.03 -12.79
N LEU A 3 1.87 -10.07 -12.16
CA LEU A 3 1.08 -9.95 -10.94
C LEU A 3 1.76 -10.73 -9.82
N THR A 4 2.45 -10.01 -8.92
CA THR A 4 2.99 -10.63 -7.71
C THR A 4 1.92 -10.65 -6.63
N ILE A 5 1.60 -11.85 -6.13
CA ILE A 5 0.66 -12.03 -5.01
C ILE A 5 1.47 -12.43 -3.77
N VAL A 6 1.43 -11.59 -2.73
CA VAL A 6 2.13 -11.84 -1.48
C VAL A 6 1.16 -12.34 -0.41
N ASN A 7 1.26 -13.61 -0.07
CA ASN A 7 0.55 -14.21 1.05
C ASN A 7 1.37 -14.03 2.35
N ASP A 8 0.89 -13.16 3.23
CA ASP A 8 1.52 -12.86 4.53
C ASP A 8 1.13 -13.88 5.62
N GLY A 9 1.32 -15.17 5.33
CA GLY A 9 1.12 -16.27 6.28
C GLY A 9 -0.35 -16.54 6.64
N SER A 10 -1.25 -16.49 5.66
CA SER A 10 -2.66 -16.89 5.84
C SER A 10 -2.78 -18.34 6.34
N LYS A 11 -3.79 -18.58 7.19
CA LYS A 11 -4.07 -19.90 7.81
C LYS A 11 -5.16 -20.70 7.10
N ASP A 12 -5.82 -20.09 6.13
CA ASP A 12 -6.84 -20.71 5.30
C ASP A 12 -6.23 -21.22 3.98
N ARG A 13 -7.10 -21.50 3.01
CA ARG A 13 -6.70 -22.02 1.69
C ARG A 13 -6.08 -20.96 0.77
N THR A 14 -5.84 -19.73 1.23
CA THR A 14 -5.25 -18.67 0.39
C THR A 14 -3.93 -19.10 -0.26
N GLY A 15 -3.05 -19.78 0.49
CA GLY A 15 -1.78 -20.26 -0.05
C GLY A 15 -1.95 -21.24 -1.21
N GLU A 16 -2.74 -22.28 -0.99
CA GLU A 16 -3.08 -23.30 -1.99
C GLU A 16 -3.70 -22.68 -3.26
N ILE A 17 -4.60 -21.71 -3.09
CA ILE A 17 -5.25 -21.02 -4.21
C ILE A 17 -4.22 -20.24 -5.04
N ILE A 18 -3.31 -19.50 -4.39
CA ILE A 18 -2.27 -18.73 -5.07
C ILE A 18 -1.32 -19.63 -5.84
N ASP A 19 -0.88 -20.75 -5.25
CA ASP A 19 0.00 -21.72 -5.92
C ASP A 19 -0.67 -22.32 -7.17
N ASN A 20 -1.98 -22.60 -7.08
CA ASN A 20 -2.75 -23.10 -8.22
C ASN A 20 -2.93 -22.05 -9.32
N LEU A 21 -3.03 -20.76 -8.95
CA LEU A 21 -3.10 -19.66 -9.90
C LEU A 21 -1.75 -19.45 -10.62
N GLU A 22 -0.63 -19.50 -9.91
CA GLU A 22 0.72 -19.40 -10.53
C GLU A 22 0.96 -20.52 -11.56
N LYS A 23 0.49 -21.75 -11.28
CA LYS A 23 0.58 -22.87 -12.25
C LYS A 23 -0.26 -22.65 -13.50
N GLN A 24 -1.37 -21.91 -13.40
CA GLN A 24 -2.31 -21.69 -14.50
C GLN A 24 -1.96 -20.46 -15.33
N TYR A 25 -1.38 -19.43 -14.70
CA TYR A 25 -1.14 -18.12 -15.31
C TYR A 25 0.35 -17.74 -15.17
N PRO A 26 1.15 -17.84 -16.25
CA PRO A 26 2.59 -17.54 -16.23
C PRO A 26 2.94 -16.11 -15.79
N GLU A 27 1.99 -15.17 -15.86
CA GLU A 27 2.14 -13.80 -15.40
C GLU A 27 2.01 -13.64 -13.87
N ILE A 28 1.52 -14.65 -13.15
CA ILE A 28 1.37 -14.63 -11.71
C ILE A 28 2.66 -15.12 -11.05
N VAL A 29 3.10 -14.41 -10.01
CA VAL A 29 4.25 -14.78 -9.19
C VAL A 29 3.81 -14.88 -7.74
N ALA A 30 3.92 -16.07 -7.17
CA ALA A 30 3.55 -16.35 -5.80
C ALA A 30 4.71 -16.01 -4.83
N ARG A 31 4.38 -15.35 -3.72
CA ARG A 31 5.31 -15.08 -2.61
C ARG A 31 4.62 -15.39 -1.30
N HIS A 32 5.27 -16.21 -0.46
CA HIS A 32 4.71 -16.65 0.81
C HIS A 32 5.63 -16.28 1.96
N HIS A 33 5.05 -15.73 3.02
CA HIS A 33 5.71 -15.67 4.32
C HIS A 33 5.31 -16.87 5.16
N ALA A 34 6.29 -17.46 5.87
CA ALA A 34 6.04 -18.59 6.77
C ALA A 34 5.08 -18.24 7.93
N GLN A 35 5.01 -16.97 8.30
CA GLN A 35 4.13 -16.42 9.33
C GLN A 35 3.73 -15.00 8.97
N ASN A 36 2.67 -14.48 9.58
CA ASN A 36 2.26 -13.09 9.41
C ASN A 36 3.34 -12.12 9.92
N ARG A 37 3.90 -11.31 9.01
CA ARG A 37 4.93 -10.30 9.28
C ARG A 37 4.37 -8.88 9.31
N GLY A 38 3.17 -8.68 8.77
CA GLY A 38 2.46 -7.43 8.73
C GLY A 38 2.38 -6.84 7.32
N TYR A 39 1.44 -5.92 7.15
CA TYR A 39 1.11 -5.29 5.86
C TYR A 39 2.32 -4.67 5.17
N GLY A 40 3.14 -3.90 5.90
CA GLY A 40 4.35 -3.31 5.35
C GLY A 40 5.40 -4.33 4.95
N ALA A 41 5.55 -5.43 5.69
CA ALA A 41 6.45 -6.51 5.30
C ALA A 41 5.99 -7.18 3.99
N ALA A 42 4.67 -7.38 3.80
CA ALA A 42 4.12 -7.90 2.57
C ALA A 42 4.38 -6.97 1.37
N LEU A 43 4.17 -5.66 1.54
CA LEU A 43 4.47 -4.67 0.50
C LEU A 43 5.96 -4.63 0.15
N LYS A 44 6.86 -4.68 1.15
CA LYS A 44 8.31 -4.76 0.91
C LYS A 44 8.67 -5.99 0.08
N THR A 45 8.12 -7.15 0.39
CA THR A 45 8.31 -8.37 -0.42
C THR A 45 7.78 -8.18 -1.85
N GLY A 46 6.63 -7.51 -2.03
CA GLY A 46 6.09 -7.18 -3.34
C GLY A 46 7.03 -6.27 -4.13
N PHE A 47 7.37 -5.10 -3.59
CA PHE A 47 8.22 -4.11 -4.24
C PHE A 47 9.59 -4.67 -4.65
N SER A 48 10.22 -5.46 -3.78
CA SER A 48 11.51 -6.10 -4.07
C SER A 48 11.43 -7.28 -5.04
N SER A 49 10.24 -7.86 -5.24
CA SER A 49 10.02 -8.96 -6.20
C SER A 49 9.72 -8.46 -7.61
N CYS A 50 9.17 -7.25 -7.75
CA CYS A 50 8.84 -6.68 -9.05
C CYS A 50 10.08 -6.43 -9.92
N ARG A 51 9.91 -6.58 -11.24
CA ARG A 51 10.99 -6.41 -12.25
C ARG A 51 10.65 -5.45 -13.39
N LYS A 52 9.44 -4.89 -13.38
CA LYS A 52 8.93 -4.01 -14.46
C LYS A 52 9.23 -2.55 -14.16
N GLU A 53 9.15 -1.71 -15.19
CA GLU A 53 9.41 -0.26 -15.09
C GLU A 53 8.44 0.47 -14.15
N PHE A 54 7.20 -0.02 -14.07
CA PHE A 54 6.17 0.53 -13.20
C PHE A 54 5.70 -0.53 -12.19
N ILE A 55 5.48 -0.08 -10.97
CA ILE A 55 4.97 -0.89 -9.87
C ILE A 55 3.61 -0.33 -9.45
N PHE A 56 2.58 -1.13 -9.65
CA PHE A 56 1.25 -0.88 -9.12
C PHE A 56 1.01 -1.83 -7.95
N TYR A 57 0.37 -1.34 -6.88
CA TYR A 57 -0.14 -2.23 -5.84
C TYR A 57 -1.56 -1.85 -5.43
N THR A 58 -2.30 -2.88 -5.01
CA THR A 58 -3.61 -2.74 -4.40
C THR A 58 -3.92 -3.91 -3.48
N ASP A 59 -4.99 -3.78 -2.69
CA ASP A 59 -5.47 -4.81 -1.77
C ASP A 59 -6.25 -5.92 -2.52
N GLY A 60 -6.12 -7.15 -2.05
CA GLY A 60 -6.82 -8.33 -2.60
C GLY A 60 -8.24 -8.55 -2.08
N ASP A 61 -8.84 -7.57 -1.40
CA ASP A 61 -10.14 -7.70 -0.72
C ASP A 61 -11.35 -7.22 -1.53
N GLY A 62 -11.11 -6.78 -2.78
CA GLY A 62 -12.15 -6.30 -3.69
C GLY A 62 -12.71 -4.92 -3.34
N GLN A 63 -12.05 -4.16 -2.45
CA GLN A 63 -12.51 -2.79 -2.12
C GLN A 63 -12.16 -1.76 -3.19
N PHE A 64 -11.33 -2.12 -4.17
CA PHE A 64 -11.00 -1.31 -5.34
C PHE A 64 -11.34 -2.04 -6.63
N ASP A 65 -11.83 -1.30 -7.63
CA ASP A 65 -11.94 -1.79 -8.99
C ASP A 65 -10.56 -1.66 -9.68
N SER A 66 -9.95 -2.80 -10.01
CA SER A 66 -8.64 -2.85 -10.64
C SER A 66 -8.63 -2.19 -12.03
N ALA A 67 -9.78 -2.09 -12.71
CA ALA A 67 -9.90 -1.41 -13.99
C ALA A 67 -9.62 0.10 -13.89
N GLU A 68 -9.76 0.69 -12.69
CA GLU A 68 -9.45 2.12 -12.47
C GLU A 68 -7.95 2.44 -12.55
N ILE A 69 -7.08 1.43 -12.67
CA ILE A 69 -5.66 1.64 -13.01
C ILE A 69 -5.51 2.45 -14.30
N SER A 70 -6.48 2.35 -15.23
CA SER A 70 -6.57 3.16 -16.44
C SER A 70 -6.56 4.67 -16.18
N LYS A 71 -7.02 5.13 -15.01
CA LYS A 71 -6.94 6.54 -14.59
C LYS A 71 -5.54 6.96 -14.14
N LEU A 72 -4.71 6.02 -13.68
CA LEU A 72 -3.37 6.28 -13.14
C LEU A 72 -2.32 6.27 -14.25
N ILE A 73 -2.44 5.34 -15.22
CA ILE A 73 -1.48 5.16 -16.31
C ILE A 73 -1.14 6.47 -17.05
N PRO A 74 -2.09 7.29 -17.54
CA PRO A 74 -1.73 8.52 -18.26
C PRO A 74 -1.04 9.56 -17.37
N LEU A 75 -1.24 9.49 -16.04
CA LEU A 75 -0.66 10.44 -15.10
C LEU A 75 0.81 10.13 -14.77
N ILE A 76 1.24 8.87 -14.88
CA ILE A 76 2.62 8.46 -14.56
C ILE A 76 3.64 8.94 -15.60
N GLU A 77 3.20 9.26 -16.83
CA GLU A 77 4.08 9.80 -17.87
C GLU A 77 4.75 11.10 -17.41
N ASN A 78 3.98 11.95 -16.73
CA ASN A 78 4.41 13.27 -16.28
C ASN A 78 4.65 13.33 -14.76
N ALA A 79 4.72 12.19 -14.09
CA ALA A 79 4.91 12.07 -12.65
C ALA A 79 5.89 10.93 -12.32
N ASP A 80 6.25 10.84 -11.06
CA ASP A 80 7.06 9.74 -10.53
C ASP A 80 6.21 8.76 -9.72
N VAL A 81 5.12 9.29 -9.16
CA VAL A 81 4.17 8.60 -8.30
C VAL A 81 2.78 9.11 -8.61
N VAL A 82 1.84 8.21 -8.83
CA VAL A 82 0.41 8.51 -8.84
C VAL A 82 -0.21 7.88 -7.60
N SER A 83 -0.55 8.70 -6.61
CA SER A 83 -1.20 8.26 -5.38
C SER A 83 -2.70 8.48 -5.49
N ALA A 84 -3.50 7.43 -5.54
CA ALA A 84 -4.94 7.61 -5.56
C ALA A 84 -5.47 8.07 -4.18
N TYR A 85 -6.70 8.57 -4.17
CA TYR A 85 -7.47 8.82 -2.96
C TYR A 85 -8.90 8.31 -3.13
N ARG A 86 -9.48 7.85 -2.02
CA ARG A 86 -10.86 7.35 -2.01
C ARG A 86 -11.84 8.52 -2.15
N ILE A 87 -12.64 8.55 -3.22
CA ILE A 87 -13.63 9.61 -3.46
C ILE A 87 -14.72 9.57 -2.39
N ASP A 88 -15.30 8.39 -2.18
CA ASP A 88 -16.31 8.16 -1.14
C ASP A 88 -15.92 6.93 -0.31
N ARG A 89 -15.39 7.20 0.88
CA ARG A 89 -14.96 6.15 1.80
C ARG A 89 -16.20 5.47 2.39
N LYS A 90 -16.40 4.19 2.06
CA LYS A 90 -17.53 3.37 2.56
C LYS A 90 -17.30 2.71 3.93
N ASP A 91 -16.27 3.14 4.67
CA ASP A 91 -15.99 2.64 6.02
C ASP A 91 -17.00 3.18 7.06
N PRO A 92 -17.20 2.46 8.19
CA PRO A 92 -17.94 2.97 9.35
C PRO A 92 -17.38 4.30 9.90
N TRP A 93 -18.24 5.10 10.54
CA TRP A 93 -17.91 6.47 10.99
C TRP A 93 -16.70 6.55 11.94
N ASN A 94 -16.59 5.60 12.89
CA ASN A 94 -15.48 5.54 13.84
C ASN A 94 -14.14 5.30 13.12
N ARG A 95 -14.14 4.50 12.05
CA ARG A 95 -12.97 4.27 11.21
C ARG A 95 -12.65 5.48 10.35
N LYS A 96 -13.66 6.20 9.83
CA LYS A 96 -13.46 7.48 9.13
C LYS A 96 -12.77 8.50 10.04
N LEU A 97 -13.20 8.62 11.29
CA LEU A 97 -12.58 9.51 12.26
C LEU A 97 -11.13 9.12 12.57
N ASN A 98 -10.88 7.84 12.89
CA ASN A 98 -9.52 7.35 13.16
C ASN A 98 -8.58 7.57 11.98
N ALA A 99 -9.04 7.26 10.77
CA ALA A 99 -8.24 7.46 9.57
C ALA A 99 -8.03 8.95 9.26
N TRP A 100 -9.02 9.80 9.50
CA TRP A 100 -8.87 11.24 9.34
C TRP A 100 -7.84 11.82 10.33
N LEU A 101 -7.90 11.41 11.60
CA LEU A 101 -6.92 11.80 12.62
C LEU A 101 -5.50 11.35 12.24
N TYR A 102 -5.34 10.08 11.86
CA TYR A 102 -4.06 9.54 11.45
C TYR A 102 -3.51 10.21 10.20
N ASN A 103 -4.33 10.35 9.15
CA ASN A 103 -3.94 11.03 7.92
C ASN A 103 -3.53 12.48 8.23
N THR A 104 -4.33 13.22 8.99
CA THR A 104 -4.03 14.61 9.36
C THR A 104 -2.71 14.72 10.13
N PHE A 105 -2.45 13.82 11.07
CA PHE A 105 -1.18 13.73 11.77
C PHE A 105 0.00 13.55 10.80
N LEU A 106 -0.10 12.61 9.85
CA LEU A 106 0.95 12.37 8.87
C LEU A 106 1.19 13.57 7.94
N LEU A 107 0.11 14.22 7.47
CA LEU A 107 0.21 15.39 6.61
C LEU A 107 0.93 16.55 7.30
N ILE A 108 0.62 16.79 8.58
CA ILE A 108 1.22 17.88 9.37
C ILE A 108 2.67 17.54 9.73
N CYS A 109 2.92 16.39 10.35
CA CYS A 109 4.24 16.04 10.88
C CYS A 109 5.30 15.86 9.78
N PHE A 110 4.92 15.29 8.64
CA PHE A 110 5.85 15.00 7.55
C PHE A 110 5.66 15.92 6.33
N ARG A 111 4.79 16.93 6.47
CA ARG A 111 4.48 17.93 5.44
C ARG A 111 4.09 17.29 4.10
N LEU A 112 3.41 16.15 4.13
CA LEU A 112 2.97 15.47 2.91
C LEU A 112 1.85 16.28 2.27
N ASN A 113 1.88 16.41 0.94
CA ASN A 113 0.82 17.08 0.17
C ASN A 113 -0.02 16.06 -0.60
N VAL A 114 -0.62 15.12 0.15
CA VAL A 114 -1.53 14.10 -0.38
C VAL A 114 -2.85 14.11 0.39
N ARG A 115 -3.94 13.69 -0.26
CA ARG A 115 -5.28 13.64 0.32
C ARG A 115 -5.50 12.42 1.21
N ASP A 116 -4.94 11.29 0.80
CA ASP A 116 -5.15 9.99 1.44
C ASP A 116 -3.85 9.17 1.41
N VAL A 117 -3.11 9.16 2.52
CA VAL A 117 -1.85 8.42 2.63
C VAL A 117 -2.09 6.91 2.54
N ASP A 118 -3.12 6.41 3.19
CA ASP A 118 -3.40 4.96 3.32
C ASP A 118 -4.32 4.43 2.21
N CYS A 119 -4.36 5.08 1.05
CA CYS A 119 -5.06 4.53 -0.10
C CYS A 119 -4.17 3.47 -0.76
N ALA A 120 -4.57 2.19 -0.64
CA ALA A 120 -3.89 1.06 -1.26
C ALA A 120 -4.23 0.95 -2.76
N PHE A 121 -3.93 2.01 -3.50
CA PHE A 121 -4.10 2.08 -4.95
C PHE A 121 -3.12 3.12 -5.51
N LYS A 122 -1.87 2.72 -5.70
CA LYS A 122 -0.80 3.64 -6.12
C LYS A 122 0.05 3.02 -7.23
N LEU A 123 0.53 3.89 -8.11
CA LEU A 123 1.41 3.55 -9.23
C LEU A 123 2.73 4.32 -9.08
N TYR A 124 3.84 3.60 -9.18
CA TYR A 124 5.18 4.13 -9.02
C TYR A 124 6.06 3.80 -10.21
N LYS A 125 7.05 4.66 -10.50
CA LYS A 125 8.22 4.25 -11.28
C LYS A 125 9.13 3.37 -10.42
N ALA A 126 9.47 2.18 -10.89
CA ALA A 126 10.25 1.18 -10.16
C ALA A 126 11.63 1.70 -9.73
N LYS A 127 12.25 2.59 -10.53
CA LYS A 127 13.53 3.25 -10.22
C LYS A 127 13.59 3.91 -8.85
N PHE A 128 12.44 4.26 -8.25
CA PHE A 128 12.42 4.84 -6.91
C PHE A 128 12.60 3.82 -5.80
N PHE A 129 12.35 2.54 -6.06
CA PHE A 129 12.63 1.50 -5.08
C PHE A 129 14.09 1.03 -5.14
N ASP A 130 14.86 1.47 -6.12
CA ASP A 130 16.30 1.21 -6.21
C ASP A 130 17.04 2.04 -5.15
N GLY A 131 17.58 1.34 -4.13
CA GLY A 131 18.35 1.97 -3.05
C GLY A 131 17.52 2.60 -1.93
N ILE A 132 16.18 2.54 -1.98
CA ILE A 132 15.34 2.92 -0.84
C ILE A 132 15.25 1.75 0.14
N GLU A 133 15.81 1.93 1.33
CA GLU A 133 15.60 1.01 2.45
C GLU A 133 14.26 1.34 3.12
N LEU A 134 13.31 0.40 3.13
CA LEU A 134 12.03 0.54 3.83
C LEU A 134 12.07 -0.18 5.18
N LYS A 135 11.80 0.53 6.27
CA LYS A 135 11.95 0.03 7.65
C LYS A 135 10.64 -0.46 8.26
N SER A 136 9.52 0.16 7.91
CA SER A 136 8.22 -0.16 8.49
C SER A 136 7.71 -1.53 8.01
N ASP A 137 7.16 -2.31 8.93
CA ASP A 137 6.50 -3.59 8.64
C ASP A 137 4.97 -3.51 8.88
N GLY A 138 4.50 -2.41 9.48
CA GLY A 138 3.10 -2.15 9.82
C GLY A 138 2.40 -1.23 8.83
N ALA A 139 1.37 -0.53 9.31
CA ALA A 139 0.56 0.38 8.52
C ALA A 139 1.31 1.67 8.14
N LEU A 140 2.44 1.98 8.80
CA LEU A 140 3.23 3.17 8.49
C LEU A 140 3.91 3.12 7.11
N ILE A 141 4.02 1.94 6.50
CA ILE A 141 4.74 1.72 5.24
C ILE A 141 4.31 2.68 4.12
N ASP A 142 3.02 2.96 4.00
CA ASP A 142 2.49 3.86 2.97
C ASP A 142 2.99 5.30 3.17
N ALA A 143 2.99 5.75 4.42
CA ALA A 143 3.54 7.05 4.79
C ALA A 143 5.06 7.08 4.55
N GLU A 144 5.79 6.05 5.00
CA GLU A 144 7.24 5.97 4.83
C GLU A 144 7.64 6.06 3.36
N VAL A 145 6.97 5.31 2.48
CA VAL A 145 7.21 5.34 1.03
C VAL A 145 7.00 6.75 0.49
N LEU A 146 5.86 7.38 0.77
CA LEU A 146 5.58 8.75 0.29
C LEU A 146 6.55 9.80 0.86
N ILE A 147 6.97 9.65 2.11
CA ILE A 147 7.94 10.55 2.76
C ILE A 147 9.31 10.42 2.08
N LYS A 148 9.78 9.20 1.85
CA LYS A 148 11.08 8.95 1.21
C LYS A 148 11.08 9.40 -0.24
N LEU A 149 9.99 9.15 -0.98
CA LEU A 149 9.81 9.65 -2.34
C LEU A 149 9.83 11.17 -2.41
N LYS A 150 9.13 11.84 -1.49
CA LYS A 150 9.15 13.30 -1.37
C LYS A 150 10.57 13.81 -1.07
N LYS A 151 11.30 13.19 -0.14
CA LYS A 151 12.69 13.55 0.18
C LYS A 151 13.63 13.37 -1.02
N ALA A 152 13.36 12.37 -1.87
CA ALA A 152 14.07 12.15 -3.13
C ALA A 152 13.64 13.12 -4.26
N GLY A 153 12.74 14.06 -4.00
CA GLY A 153 12.27 15.04 -4.98
C GLY A 153 11.28 14.46 -6.01
N ALA A 154 10.68 13.31 -5.74
CA ALA A 154 9.72 12.68 -6.65
C ALA A 154 8.48 13.56 -6.87
N LYS A 155 8.03 13.66 -8.12
CA LYS A 155 6.78 14.35 -8.47
C LYS A 155 5.59 13.44 -8.19
N ILE A 156 4.83 13.77 -7.14
CA ILE A 156 3.62 13.04 -6.73
C ILE A 156 2.39 13.73 -7.31
N VAL A 157 1.57 12.98 -8.04
CA VAL A 157 0.24 13.42 -8.52
C VAL A 157 -0.84 12.54 -7.92
N GLN A 158 -2.08 13.02 -7.94
CA GLN A 158 -3.19 12.37 -7.24
C GLN A 158 -4.43 12.23 -8.12
N VAL A 159 -5.16 11.14 -7.93
CA VAL A 159 -6.38 10.85 -8.69
C VAL A 159 -7.44 10.20 -7.80
N GLY A 160 -8.70 10.55 -8.02
CA GLY A 160 -9.80 9.98 -7.26
C GLY A 160 -10.17 8.60 -7.81
N VAL A 161 -10.30 7.62 -6.92
CA VAL A 161 -10.80 6.28 -7.25
C VAL A 161 -12.01 5.90 -6.41
N HIS A 162 -12.86 5.03 -6.96
CA HIS A 162 -13.99 4.49 -6.21
C HIS A 162 -13.53 3.49 -5.16
N HIS A 163 -14.24 3.48 -4.03
CA HIS A 163 -13.98 2.58 -2.93
C HIS A 163 -15.26 1.86 -2.54
N TYR A 164 -15.22 0.54 -2.60
CA TYR A 164 -16.36 -0.33 -2.36
C TYR A 164 -16.35 -0.87 -0.93
N PRO A 165 -17.53 -1.22 -0.37
CA PRO A 165 -17.58 -1.95 0.87
C PRO A 165 -16.97 -3.33 0.68
N ARG A 166 -16.20 -3.80 1.67
CA ARG A 166 -15.70 -5.17 1.69
C ARG A 166 -16.87 -6.14 1.81
N LEU A 167 -16.92 -7.15 0.94
CA LEU A 167 -18.00 -8.15 0.92
C LEU A 167 -17.76 -9.30 1.89
N VAL A 168 -16.50 -9.71 2.09
CA VAL A 168 -16.11 -10.88 2.90
C VAL A 168 -14.83 -10.62 3.69
N GLY A 169 -14.66 -11.31 4.82
CA GLY A 169 -13.48 -11.23 5.68
C GLY A 169 -13.50 -10.07 6.70
N GLU A 170 -12.60 -10.14 7.68
CA GLU A 170 -12.55 -9.18 8.78
C GLU A 170 -11.56 -8.03 8.55
N GLN A 171 -11.94 -6.84 9.00
CA GLN A 171 -11.07 -5.66 8.96
C GLN A 171 -10.13 -5.66 10.17
N THR A 172 -8.83 -5.67 9.93
CA THR A 172 -7.80 -5.76 10.98
C THR A 172 -7.02 -4.47 11.21
N GLY A 173 -7.03 -3.53 10.25
CA GLY A 173 -6.20 -2.32 10.28
C GLY A 173 -6.48 -1.35 11.43
N SER A 174 -7.65 -1.43 12.05
CA SER A 174 -8.02 -0.56 13.19
C SER A 174 -7.86 -1.23 14.56
N LYS A 175 -7.29 -2.45 14.62
CA LYS A 175 -7.04 -3.14 15.90
C LYS A 175 -6.00 -2.38 16.72
N LEU A 176 -6.19 -2.30 18.04
CA LEU A 176 -5.29 -1.55 18.94
C LEU A 176 -3.81 -1.96 18.80
N LYS A 177 -3.54 -3.25 18.59
CA LYS A 177 -2.19 -3.77 18.32
C LYS A 177 -1.54 -3.12 17.09
N VAL A 178 -2.30 -2.86 16.03
CA VAL A 178 -1.82 -2.19 14.81
C VAL A 178 -1.50 -0.74 15.11
N ILE A 179 -2.40 -0.03 15.81
CA ILE A 179 -2.20 1.37 16.20
C ILE A 179 -0.94 1.53 17.06
N LEU A 180 -0.77 0.66 18.07
CA LEU A 180 0.43 0.67 18.93
C LEU A 180 1.70 0.33 18.16
N LYS A 181 1.63 -0.62 17.20
CA LYS A 181 2.76 -0.92 16.30
C LYS A 181 3.13 0.31 15.47
N THR A 182 2.15 0.97 14.85
CA THR A 182 2.37 2.19 14.05
C THR A 182 2.98 3.31 14.90
N ALA A 183 2.48 3.54 16.11
CA ALA A 183 3.04 4.54 17.03
C ALA A 183 4.50 4.23 17.41
N LYS A 184 4.81 2.94 17.65
CA LYS A 184 6.18 2.48 17.89
C LYS A 184 7.08 2.72 16.68
N GLU A 185 6.63 2.36 15.48
CA GLU A 185 7.36 2.56 14.22
C GLU A 185 7.63 4.05 13.96
N ILE A 186 6.66 4.93 14.18
CA ILE A 186 6.85 6.39 14.06
C ILE A 186 7.95 6.87 15.00
N ARG A 187 7.92 6.44 16.26
CA ARG A 187 8.91 6.84 17.27
C ARG A 187 10.32 6.34 16.92
N GLU A 188 10.44 5.10 16.47
CA GLU A 188 11.73 4.47 16.15
C GLU A 188 12.34 5.03 14.86
N ASN A 189 11.50 5.31 13.86
CA ASN A 189 11.93 5.79 12.55
C ASN A 189 11.89 7.33 12.43
N TRP A 190 11.55 8.06 13.50
CA TRP A 190 11.30 9.51 13.44
C TRP A 190 12.39 10.30 12.71
N ARG A 191 13.67 10.03 13.04
CA ARG A 191 14.82 10.72 12.43
C ARG A 191 14.97 10.46 10.94
N ASP A 192 14.53 9.30 10.47
CA ASP A 192 14.56 8.91 9.06
C ASP A 192 13.39 9.52 8.29
N LEU A 193 12.29 9.86 8.98
CA LEU A 193 11.06 10.36 8.39
C LEU A 193 10.99 11.90 8.31
N VAL A 194 11.67 12.62 9.21
CA VAL A 194 11.69 14.11 9.22
C VAL A 194 12.74 14.69 8.31
#